data_AF-A0A4R9KB26-F1
#
_entry.id   AF-A0A4R9KB26-F1
#
_cell.length_a   1.000
_cell.length_b   1.000
_cell.length_c   1.000
_cell.angle_alpha   90.00
_cell.angle_beta   90.00
_cell.angle_gamma   90.00
#
_symmetry.space_group_name_H-M   'P 1'
#
loop_
_entity.id
_entity.type
_entity.pdbx_description
1 polymer ?
#
loop_
_entity_poly.entity_id
_entity_poly.type
_entity_poly.pdbx_seq_one_letter_code
_entity_poly.pdbx_strand_id
1 'polypeptide(L)'
;MATIFSHPAVPISLFFLFGKKKIPLLLASFGILFSILPDFDVVAFKFGIPYESDWGHRGFTHSILFALGMSFLVAFFRTKLKTSWAIIFLFLFISAISHGILDAMTTGGLGVGFLIPWTSERYFFEYRPIRVSPISPKNFFTERGWVVIQSELLFIWLPAVLISTIGILTRKFLGRKE
;
A
#
# COMPACT_ATOMS: atom_id res chain seq x y z
N MET A 1 -3.68 -11.32 -2.18
CA MET A 1 -2.97 -10.08 -1.80
C MET A 1 -1.47 -10.30 -1.90
N ALA A 2 -0.72 -9.23 -2.08
CA ALA A 2 0.65 -9.19 -1.58
C ALA A 2 0.59 -9.34 -0.05
N THR A 3 1.69 -9.67 0.61
CA THR A 3 1.65 -9.79 2.06
C THR A 3 1.46 -8.43 2.71
N ILE A 4 0.76 -8.43 3.85
CA ILE A 4 0.65 -7.26 4.72
C ILE A 4 2.02 -6.64 5.08
N PHE A 5 3.08 -7.45 5.05
CA PHE A 5 4.45 -7.03 5.34
C PHE A 5 5.09 -6.23 4.20
N SER A 6 4.66 -6.42 2.95
CA SER A 6 5.28 -5.79 1.79
C SER A 6 4.62 -4.48 1.38
N HIS A 7 3.35 -4.24 1.70
CA HIS A 7 2.72 -2.94 1.44
C HIS A 7 3.45 -1.74 2.08
N PRO A 8 3.98 -1.84 3.33
CA PRO A 8 4.80 -0.78 3.92
C PRO A 8 6.05 -0.38 3.12
N ALA A 9 6.54 -1.20 2.19
CA ALA A 9 7.71 -0.88 1.39
C ALA A 9 7.53 0.44 0.60
N VAL A 10 6.31 0.72 0.13
CA VAL A 10 6.00 1.95 -0.62
C VAL A 10 6.15 3.21 0.25
N PRO A 11 5.39 3.40 1.36
CA PRO A 11 5.55 4.58 2.20
C PRO A 11 6.95 4.70 2.82
N ILE A 12 7.60 3.57 3.15
CA ILE A 12 8.99 3.56 3.63
C ILE A 12 9.94 4.12 2.57
N SER A 13 9.80 3.66 1.32
CA SER A 13 10.65 4.15 0.22
C SER A 13 10.48 5.65 -0.04
N LEU A 14 9.24 6.14 0.00
CA LEU A 14 8.91 7.55 -0.17
C LEU A 14 9.45 8.40 0.99
N PHE A 15 9.36 7.89 2.23
CA PHE A 15 9.97 8.55 3.38
C PHE A 15 11.49 8.69 3.19
N PHE A 16 12.18 7.63 2.77
CA PHE A 16 13.61 7.70 2.49
C PHE A 16 13.94 8.48 1.22
N LEU A 17 13.00 8.65 0.28
CA LEU A 17 13.15 9.46 -0.93
C LEU A 17 13.07 10.96 -0.66
N PHE A 18 12.12 11.40 0.19
CA PHE A 18 11.90 12.82 0.47
C PHE A 18 12.52 13.30 1.78
N GLY A 19 12.76 12.39 2.73
CA GLY A 19 13.39 12.64 4.01
C GLY A 19 12.46 13.29 5.05
N LYS A 20 12.92 13.25 6.32
CA LYS A 20 12.16 13.70 7.49
C LYS A 20 11.72 15.17 7.51
N LYS A 21 12.39 16.03 6.73
CA LYS A 21 12.01 17.45 6.58
C LYS A 21 10.67 17.60 5.85
N LYS A 22 10.43 16.78 4.81
CA LYS A 22 9.18 16.80 4.02
C LYS A 22 8.13 15.87 4.61
N ILE A 23 8.54 14.67 5.02
CA ILE A 23 7.68 13.63 5.57
C ILE A 23 8.10 13.39 7.03
N PRO A 24 7.48 14.05 8.03
CA PRO A 24 7.80 13.81 9.43
C PRO A 24 7.60 12.34 9.82
N LEU A 25 8.33 11.85 10.83
CA LEU A 25 8.25 10.45 11.27
C LEU A 25 6.83 10.01 11.62
N LEU A 26 6.06 10.87 12.29
CA LEU A 26 4.66 10.59 12.59
C LEU A 26 3.85 10.37 11.31
N LEU A 27 4.03 11.22 10.28
CA LEU A 27 3.36 11.05 8.99
C LEU A 27 3.79 9.72 8.32
N ALA A 28 5.07 9.36 8.39
CA ALA A 28 5.56 8.10 7.84
C ALA A 28 4.88 6.88 8.51
N SER A 29 4.68 6.91 9.83
CA SER A 29 3.91 5.89 10.55
C SER A 29 2.46 5.80 10.04
N PHE A 30 1.80 6.94 9.80
CA PHE A 30 0.47 6.94 9.17
C PHE A 30 0.51 6.36 7.74
N GLY A 31 1.54 6.63 6.96
CA GLY A 31 1.72 6.03 5.62
C GLY A 31 1.79 4.51 5.68
N ILE A 32 2.59 3.96 6.61
CA ILE A 32 2.67 2.50 6.83
C ILE A 32 1.28 1.96 7.19
N LEU A 33 0.57 2.59 8.13
CA LEU A 33 -0.79 2.18 8.49
C LEU A 33 -1.75 2.25 7.30
N PHE A 34 -1.70 3.31 6.50
CA PHE A 34 -2.54 3.48 5.32
C PHE A 34 -2.26 2.44 4.24
N SER A 35 -1.01 1.98 4.11
CA SER A 35 -0.66 0.93 3.16
C SER A 35 -1.19 -0.44 3.53
N ILE A 36 -1.54 -0.69 4.80
CA ILE A 36 -2.13 -1.97 5.26
C ILE A 36 -3.63 -1.86 5.59
N LEU A 37 -4.14 -0.65 5.72
CA LEU A 37 -5.52 -0.37 6.11
C LEU A 37 -6.57 -1.08 5.22
N PRO A 38 -6.41 -1.18 3.88
CA PRO A 38 -7.41 -1.83 3.04
C PRO A 38 -7.71 -3.29 3.43
N ASP A 39 -6.69 -4.06 3.82
CA ASP A 39 -6.82 -5.46 4.23
C ASP A 39 -7.61 -5.69 5.51
N PHE A 40 -7.94 -4.63 6.26
CA PHE A 40 -8.75 -4.81 7.47
C PHE A 40 -10.18 -5.25 7.12
N ASP A 41 -10.56 -5.19 5.84
CA ASP A 41 -11.76 -5.79 5.27
C ASP A 41 -11.85 -7.32 5.46
N VAL A 42 -10.76 -8.04 5.73
CA VAL A 42 -10.80 -9.48 6.02
C VAL A 42 -11.64 -9.81 7.26
N VAL A 43 -11.87 -8.82 8.14
CA VAL A 43 -12.78 -8.96 9.28
C VAL A 43 -14.22 -9.15 8.82
N ALA A 44 -14.60 -8.64 7.64
CA ALA A 44 -15.93 -8.81 7.04
C ALA A 44 -16.33 -10.28 6.87
N PHE A 45 -15.35 -11.18 6.66
CA PHE A 45 -15.60 -12.63 6.58
C PHE A 45 -16.18 -13.20 7.87
N LYS A 46 -15.81 -12.65 9.04
CA LYS A 46 -16.38 -13.06 10.33
C LYS A 46 -17.85 -12.67 10.48
N PHE A 47 -18.31 -11.72 9.68
CA PHE A 47 -19.70 -11.27 9.61
C PHE A 47 -20.47 -11.93 8.45
N GLY A 48 -19.88 -12.92 7.77
CA GLY A 48 -20.53 -13.66 6.68
C GLY A 48 -20.56 -12.92 5.34
N ILE A 49 -19.80 -11.82 5.17
CA ILE A 49 -19.70 -11.12 3.89
C ILE A 49 -18.84 -11.95 2.93
N PRO A 50 -19.34 -12.37 1.75
CA PRO A 50 -18.58 -13.16 0.78
C PRO A 50 -17.39 -12.40 0.18
N TYR A 51 -16.39 -13.13 -0.31
CA TYR A 51 -15.19 -12.53 -0.92
C TYR A 51 -15.50 -11.75 -2.20
N GLU A 52 -16.51 -12.21 -2.94
CA GLU A 52 -16.95 -11.67 -4.22
C GLU A 52 -17.78 -10.39 -4.07
N SER A 53 -18.27 -10.10 -2.85
CA SER A 53 -19.03 -8.90 -2.55
C SER A 53 -18.18 -7.63 -2.72
N ASP A 54 -18.81 -6.50 -3.05
CA ASP A 54 -18.19 -5.17 -3.02
C ASP A 54 -17.71 -4.76 -1.62
N TRP A 55 -18.23 -5.39 -0.58
CA TRP A 55 -17.78 -5.25 0.80
C TRP A 55 -16.81 -6.35 1.25
N GLY A 56 -16.53 -7.33 0.38
CA GLY A 56 -15.56 -8.38 0.60
C GLY A 56 -14.13 -7.90 0.43
N HIS A 57 -13.17 -8.79 0.70
CA HIS A 57 -11.75 -8.49 0.52
C HIS A 57 -11.44 -8.08 -0.93
N ARG A 58 -10.54 -7.10 -1.13
CA ARG A 58 -10.26 -6.46 -2.43
C ARG A 58 -11.44 -5.67 -3.05
N GLY A 59 -12.48 -5.44 -2.25
CA GLY A 59 -13.64 -4.62 -2.60
C GLY A 59 -13.43 -3.13 -2.31
N PHE A 60 -14.42 -2.49 -1.70
CA PHE A 60 -14.52 -1.04 -1.51
C PHE A 60 -13.30 -0.42 -0.82
N THR A 61 -12.71 -1.10 0.17
CA THR A 61 -11.53 -0.64 0.91
C THR A 61 -10.27 -0.51 0.04
N HIS A 62 -10.24 -1.18 -1.12
CA HIS A 62 -9.15 -1.11 -2.07
C HIS A 62 -9.41 -0.10 -3.21
N SER A 63 -10.56 0.58 -3.18
CA SER A 63 -10.96 1.54 -4.20
C SER A 63 -10.17 2.86 -4.12
N ILE A 64 -10.15 3.59 -5.24
CA ILE A 64 -9.61 4.94 -5.30
C ILE A 64 -10.38 5.87 -4.36
N LEU A 65 -11.71 5.72 -4.28
CA LEU A 65 -12.55 6.55 -3.41
C LEU A 65 -12.22 6.35 -1.94
N PHE A 66 -12.01 5.11 -1.50
CA PHE A 66 -11.59 4.84 -0.12
C PHE A 66 -10.24 5.50 0.19
N ALA A 67 -9.26 5.32 -0.69
CA ALA A 67 -7.95 5.96 -0.54
C ALA A 67 -8.05 7.49 -0.47
N LEU A 68 -8.86 8.11 -1.34
CA LEU A 68 -9.11 9.57 -1.34
C LEU A 68 -9.76 10.01 -0.03
N GLY A 69 -10.86 9.35 0.37
CA GLY A 69 -11.64 9.72 1.55
C GLY A 69 -10.84 9.64 2.84
N MET A 70 -10.12 8.53 3.06
CA MET A 70 -9.29 8.36 4.26
C MET A 70 -8.13 9.36 4.31
N SER A 71 -7.51 9.64 3.16
CA SER A 71 -6.38 10.59 3.09
C SER A 71 -6.85 12.02 3.30
N PHE A 72 -8.01 12.38 2.75
CA PHE A 72 -8.64 13.67 2.98
C PHE A 72 -9.01 13.86 4.45
N LEU A 73 -9.59 12.83 5.09
CA LEU A 73 -9.95 12.86 6.50
C LEU A 73 -8.75 13.22 7.40
N VAL A 74 -7.62 12.51 7.23
CA VAL A 74 -6.42 12.78 8.02
C VAL A 74 -5.79 14.12 7.69
N ALA A 75 -5.75 14.49 6.40
CA ALA A 75 -5.21 15.77 5.98
C ALA A 75 -6.05 16.96 6.51
N PHE A 76 -7.37 16.84 6.51
CA PHE A 76 -8.28 17.88 7.00
C PHE A 76 -8.09 18.15 8.50
N PHE A 77 -8.02 17.11 9.33
CA PHE A 77 -7.86 17.22 10.79
C PHE A 77 -6.39 17.37 11.26
N ARG A 78 -5.49 17.88 10.40
CA ARG A 78 -4.01 18.00 10.55
C ARG A 78 -3.45 18.67 11.84
N THR A 79 -3.80 18.23 13.04
CA THR A 79 -3.47 18.95 14.28
C THR A 79 -2.03 18.76 14.76
N LYS A 80 -1.35 17.67 14.39
CA LYS A 80 0.00 17.33 14.90
C LYS A 80 1.05 17.09 13.82
N LEU A 81 0.67 17.12 12.54
CA LEU A 81 1.56 16.83 11.43
C LEU A 81 2.24 18.12 10.96
N LYS A 82 3.54 18.27 11.27
CA LYS A 82 4.35 19.47 10.97
C LYS A 82 4.73 19.61 9.48
N THR A 83 3.78 19.45 8.57
CA THR A 83 3.99 19.58 7.11
C THR A 83 2.71 20.08 6.43
N SER A 84 2.77 20.43 5.14
CA SER A 84 1.62 21.00 4.44
C SER A 84 0.49 19.98 4.26
N TRP A 85 -0.76 20.48 4.18
CA TRP A 85 -1.93 19.63 3.91
C TRP A 85 -1.77 18.82 2.63
N ALA A 86 -1.24 19.43 1.57
CA ALA A 86 -1.02 18.76 0.29
C ALA A 86 -0.04 17.60 0.42
N ILE A 87 1.05 17.75 1.20
CA ILE A 87 2.00 16.66 1.44
C ILE A 87 1.35 15.53 2.23
N ILE A 88 0.59 15.84 3.29
CA ILE A 88 -0.13 14.83 4.08
C ILE A 88 -1.08 14.05 3.18
N PHE A 89 -1.94 14.76 2.43
CA PHE A 89 -2.93 14.17 1.54
C PHE A 89 -2.26 13.27 0.49
N LEU A 90 -1.30 13.80 -0.27
CA LEU A 90 -0.66 13.06 -1.36
C LEU A 90 0.12 11.85 -0.85
N PHE A 91 0.86 11.99 0.25
CA PHE A 91 1.63 10.89 0.81
C PHE A 91 0.72 9.76 1.29
N LEU A 92 -0.36 10.08 2.02
CA LEU A 92 -1.30 9.08 2.50
C LEU A 92 -2.11 8.45 1.38
N PHE A 93 -2.52 9.25 0.38
CA PHE A 93 -3.23 8.76 -0.79
C PHE A 93 -2.38 7.76 -1.57
N ILE A 94 -1.13 8.10 -1.87
CA ILE A 94 -0.19 7.20 -2.55
C ILE A 94 0.03 5.95 -1.72
N SER A 95 0.18 6.08 -0.40
CA SER A 95 0.36 4.92 0.50
C SER A 95 -0.82 3.97 0.44
N ALA A 96 -2.06 4.48 0.53
CA ALA A 96 -3.27 3.66 0.47
C ALA A 96 -3.52 3.07 -0.93
N ILE A 97 -3.46 3.87 -2.00
CA ILE A 97 -3.75 3.36 -3.35
C ILE A 97 -2.70 2.37 -3.84
N SER A 98 -1.46 2.50 -3.37
CA SER A 98 -0.39 1.53 -3.69
C SER A 98 -0.74 0.12 -3.23
N HIS A 99 -1.56 -0.02 -2.19
CA HIS A 99 -2.05 -1.30 -1.73
C HIS A 99 -2.79 -2.05 -2.85
N GLY A 100 -3.87 -1.44 -3.37
CA GLY A 100 -4.67 -2.02 -4.46
C GLY A 100 -3.84 -2.23 -5.73
N ILE A 101 -2.91 -1.34 -6.03
CA ILE A 101 -2.00 -1.47 -7.18
C ILE A 101 -1.13 -2.73 -7.05
N LEU A 102 -0.47 -2.93 -5.90
CA LEU A 102 0.34 -4.13 -5.66
C LEU A 102 -0.52 -5.40 -5.70
N ASP A 103 -1.74 -5.32 -5.21
CA ASP A 103 -2.68 -6.42 -5.22
C ASP A 103 -3.16 -6.80 -6.62
N ALA A 104 -3.39 -5.83 -7.50
CA ALA A 104 -3.72 -6.04 -8.91
C ALA A 104 -2.53 -6.62 -9.72
N MET A 105 -1.31 -6.51 -9.19
CA MET A 105 -0.09 -7.12 -9.75
C MET A 105 0.16 -8.55 -9.22
N THR A 106 -0.74 -9.11 -8.42
CA THR A 106 -0.60 -10.49 -7.92
C THR A 106 -1.10 -11.53 -8.92
N THR A 107 -0.52 -12.73 -8.90
CA THR A 107 -0.88 -13.82 -9.83
C THR A 107 -2.22 -14.52 -9.55
N GLY A 108 -3.00 -14.08 -8.56
CA GLY A 108 -4.27 -14.76 -8.22
C GLY A 108 -5.08 -14.08 -7.13
N GLY A 109 -6.15 -14.76 -6.69
CA GLY A 109 -7.24 -14.17 -5.89
C GLY A 109 -8.32 -13.55 -6.78
N LEU A 110 -9.19 -12.73 -6.21
CA LEU A 110 -10.04 -11.82 -6.98
C LEU A 110 -9.22 -10.62 -7.48
N GLY A 111 -9.60 -10.00 -8.59
CA GLY A 111 -9.04 -8.69 -8.96
C GLY A 111 -9.38 -7.61 -7.92
N VAL A 112 -8.93 -6.37 -8.16
CA VAL A 112 -9.14 -5.25 -7.25
C VAL A 112 -10.28 -4.35 -7.73
N GLY A 113 -11.19 -4.00 -6.82
CA GLY A 113 -12.32 -3.11 -7.08
C GLY A 113 -11.97 -1.62 -7.08
N PHE A 114 -11.09 -1.17 -7.98
CA PHE A 114 -10.61 0.23 -7.99
C PHE A 114 -11.73 1.27 -8.09
N LEU A 115 -12.80 0.93 -8.82
CA LEU A 115 -13.89 1.84 -9.18
C LEU A 115 -15.18 1.57 -8.40
N ILE A 116 -15.15 0.78 -7.33
CA ILE A 116 -16.30 0.64 -6.42
C ILE A 116 -16.54 2.00 -5.72
N PRO A 117 -17.79 2.48 -5.59
CA PRO A 117 -19.06 1.77 -5.84
C PRO A 117 -19.70 2.03 -7.22
N TRP A 118 -18.99 2.65 -8.16
CA TRP A 118 -19.56 2.94 -9.49
C TRP A 118 -19.67 1.68 -10.36
N THR A 119 -18.75 0.74 -10.19
CA THR A 119 -18.81 -0.59 -10.82
C THR A 119 -18.26 -1.65 -9.87
N SER A 120 -18.83 -2.85 -9.94
CA SER A 120 -18.37 -4.03 -9.21
C SER A 120 -17.24 -4.79 -9.94
N GLU A 121 -16.74 -4.26 -11.06
CA GLU A 121 -15.65 -4.90 -11.80
C GLU A 121 -14.36 -5.01 -10.96
N ARG A 122 -13.65 -6.13 -11.13
CA ARG A 122 -12.42 -6.48 -10.40
C ARG A 122 -11.25 -6.55 -11.37
N TYR A 123 -10.28 -5.65 -11.19
CA TYR A 123 -9.19 -5.48 -12.13
C TYR A 123 -7.91 -6.20 -11.69
N PHE A 124 -7.30 -6.90 -12.63
CA PHE A 124 -5.90 -7.31 -12.57
C PHE A 124 -5.11 -6.53 -13.63
N PHE A 125 -3.83 -6.31 -13.38
CA PHE A 125 -2.94 -5.88 -14.44
C PHE A 125 -2.50 -7.07 -15.30
N GLU A 126 -2.10 -6.81 -16.54
CA GLU A 126 -1.58 -7.86 -17.43
C GLU A 126 -0.27 -8.42 -16.88
N TYR A 127 0.64 -7.53 -16.46
CA TYR A 127 1.89 -7.89 -15.82
C TYR A 127 1.70 -8.15 -14.32
N ARG A 128 1.82 -9.41 -13.91
CA ARG A 128 1.59 -9.87 -12.53
C ARG A 128 2.79 -10.64 -11.97
N PRO A 129 3.88 -9.95 -11.63
CA PRO A 129 5.10 -10.62 -11.18
C PRO A 129 5.03 -11.09 -9.72
N ILE A 130 4.10 -10.56 -8.93
CA ILE A 130 4.00 -10.84 -7.49
C ILE A 130 3.19 -12.13 -7.29
N ARG A 131 3.75 -13.10 -6.57
CA ARG A 131 3.05 -14.36 -6.30
C ARG A 131 2.00 -14.11 -5.24
N VAL A 132 0.77 -14.58 -5.49
CA VAL A 132 -0.34 -14.37 -4.57
C VAL A 132 -0.11 -15.06 -3.23
N SER A 133 -0.16 -14.27 -2.15
CA SER A 133 -0.12 -14.78 -0.79
C SER A 133 -1.45 -15.45 -0.40
N PRO A 134 -1.43 -16.62 0.26
CA PRO A 134 -2.65 -17.20 0.82
C PRO A 134 -3.19 -16.33 1.97
N ILE A 135 -4.51 -16.16 2.03
CA ILE A 135 -5.19 -15.42 3.11
C ILE A 135 -5.01 -16.12 4.46
N SER A 136 -4.92 -17.45 4.48
CA SER A 136 -4.71 -18.25 5.70
C SER A 136 -3.23 -18.27 6.12
N PRO A 137 -2.89 -17.84 7.36
CA PRO A 137 -1.51 -17.88 7.87
C PRO A 137 -0.92 -19.30 7.88
N LYS A 138 -1.73 -20.33 8.09
CA LYS A 138 -1.27 -21.74 8.08
C LYS A 138 -0.65 -22.14 6.73
N ASN A 139 -1.21 -21.62 5.63
CA ASN A 139 -0.73 -21.90 4.28
C ASN A 139 0.48 -21.04 3.91
N PHE A 140 0.70 -19.93 4.63
CA PHE A 140 1.85 -19.04 4.41
C PHE A 140 3.16 -19.67 4.90
N PHE A 141 3.17 -20.40 6.02
CA PHE A 141 4.39 -21.06 6.54
C PHE A 141 4.68 -22.41 5.85
N THR A 142 4.66 -22.41 4.51
CA THR A 142 4.97 -23.56 3.65
C THR A 142 5.91 -23.14 2.52
N GLU A 143 6.35 -24.06 1.67
CA GLU A 143 7.14 -23.75 0.46
C GLU A 143 6.47 -22.66 -0.40
N ARG A 144 5.14 -22.61 -0.40
CA ARG A 144 4.37 -21.59 -1.12
C ARG A 144 4.66 -20.18 -0.60
N GLY A 145 4.73 -19.99 0.72
CA GLY A 145 5.04 -18.66 1.27
C GLY A 145 6.47 -18.24 1.02
N TRP A 146 7.41 -19.19 0.92
CA TRP A 146 8.78 -18.88 0.51
C TRP A 146 8.83 -18.28 -0.90
N VAL A 147 8.10 -18.88 -1.86
CA VAL A 147 7.98 -18.36 -3.23
C VAL A 147 7.32 -16.97 -3.26
N VAL A 148 6.33 -16.73 -2.39
CA VAL A 148 5.71 -15.41 -2.22
C VAL A 148 6.74 -14.39 -1.75
N ILE A 149 7.47 -14.67 -0.66
CA ILE A 149 8.50 -13.78 -0.11
C ILE A 149 9.55 -13.47 -1.17
N GLN A 150 10.05 -14.46 -1.91
CA GLN A 150 11.03 -14.24 -2.98
C GLN A 150 10.51 -13.28 -4.07
N SER A 151 9.26 -13.46 -4.50
CA SER A 151 8.66 -12.56 -5.48
C SER A 151 8.49 -11.14 -4.95
N GLU A 152 8.09 -10.98 -3.69
CA GLU A 152 7.91 -9.65 -3.08
C GLU A 152 9.25 -8.96 -2.82
N LEU A 153 10.27 -9.71 -2.43
CA LEU A 153 11.63 -9.20 -2.31
C LEU A 153 12.13 -8.63 -3.63
N LEU A 154 11.88 -9.33 -4.74
CA LEU A 154 12.35 -8.93 -6.06
C LEU A 154 11.52 -7.78 -6.67
N PHE A 155 10.20 -7.81 -6.56
CA PHE A 155 9.32 -6.90 -7.30
C PHE A 155 8.75 -5.75 -6.48
N ILE A 156 8.84 -5.81 -5.14
CA ILE A 156 8.37 -4.74 -4.25
C ILE A 156 9.57 -4.12 -3.52
N TRP A 157 10.30 -4.94 -2.75
CA TRP A 157 11.35 -4.43 -1.87
C TRP A 157 12.60 -3.95 -2.61
N LEU A 158 13.08 -4.68 -3.62
CA LEU A 158 14.25 -4.25 -4.38
C LEU A 158 14.02 -2.87 -5.04
N PRO A 159 12.92 -2.62 -5.79
CA PRO A 159 12.60 -1.28 -6.27
C PRO A 159 12.49 -0.24 -5.16
N ALA A 160 11.83 -0.57 -4.04
CA ALA A 160 11.70 0.33 -2.90
C ALA A 160 13.06 0.73 -2.28
N VAL A 161 13.99 -0.21 -2.15
CA VAL A 161 15.36 0.03 -1.65
C VAL A 161 16.15 0.88 -2.65
N LEU A 162 16.02 0.63 -3.95
CA LEU A 162 16.67 1.44 -4.98
C LEU A 162 16.18 2.89 -4.94
N ILE A 163 14.86 3.11 -4.89
CA ILE A 163 14.26 4.45 -4.76
C ILE A 163 14.74 5.15 -3.49
N SER A 164 14.75 4.42 -2.36
CA SER A 164 15.24 4.93 -1.08
C SER A 164 16.69 5.40 -1.19
N THR A 165 17.54 4.57 -1.77
CA THR A 165 18.98 4.82 -1.92
C THR A 165 19.23 6.03 -2.82
N ILE A 166 18.58 6.09 -3.98
CA ILE A 166 18.67 7.23 -4.91
C ILE A 166 18.28 8.52 -4.19
N GLY A 167 17.16 8.51 -3.47
CA GLY A 167 16.72 9.70 -2.73
C GLY A 167 17.69 10.15 -1.65
N ILE A 168 18.23 9.20 -0.86
CA ILE A 168 19.24 9.51 0.16
C ILE A 168 20.49 10.13 -0.48
N LEU A 169 20.99 9.55 -1.57
CA LEU A 169 22.18 10.05 -2.26
C LEU A 169 21.95 11.43 -2.86
N THR A 170 20.82 11.62 -3.56
CA THR A 170 20.46 12.92 -4.15
C THR A 170 20.35 14.01 -3.10
N ARG A 171 19.69 13.75 -1.96
CA ARG A 171 19.59 14.73 -0.87
C ARG A 171 20.94 15.02 -0.22
N LYS A 172 21.81 14.02 -0.05
CA LYS A 172 23.18 14.24 0.45
C LYS A 172 23.99 15.10 -0.52
N PHE A 173 23.82 14.92 -1.82
CA PHE A 173 24.53 15.70 -2.83
C PHE A 173 24.02 17.15 -2.89
N LEU A 174 22.70 17.35 -2.86
CA LEU A 174 22.09 18.69 -2.87
C LEU A 174 22.31 19.45 -1.56
N GLY A 175 22.21 18.78 -0.41
CA GLY A 175 22.46 19.40 0.89
C GLY A 175 23.95 19.64 1.21
N ARG A 176 24.87 19.24 0.34
CA ARG A 176 26.28 19.67 0.36
C ARG A 176 26.51 20.96 -0.45
N LYS A 177 25.51 21.40 -1.23
CA LYS A 177 25.58 22.64 -2.04
C LYS A 177 24.92 23.84 -1.35
N GLU A 178 24.24 23.63 -0.22
CA GLU A 178 23.81 24.67 0.73
C GLU A 178 24.88 24.84 1.81
#